data_AF-A0A7K1CCP3-F1
#
_entry.id   AF-A0A7K1CCP3-F1
#
_cell.length_a   1.000
_cell.length_b   1.000
_cell.length_c   1.000
_cell.angle_alpha   90.00
_cell.angle_beta   90.00
_cell.angle_gamma   90.00
#
_symmetry.space_group_name_H-M   'P 1'
#
loop_
_entity.id
_entity.type
_entity.pdbx_description
1 polymer ?
#
loop_
_entity_poly.entity_id
_entity_poly.type
_entity_poly.pdbx_seq_one_letter_code
_entity_poly.pdbx_strand_id
1 'polypeptide(L)'
;MIDLDVELVRGTLVVGLVISALAYHFFRVNSGGVVTAPFLAILVLTGDWINIAGWAVLSIIGFATIRLLSNRWPLPRIWLFFAGVFIPMTIHIAGLLLIQIPPFETYSTFFAAGLYVTNGLTAYDAARQGLLRTFVSAAAVTALTTLAALGMYSLTSNFGITTEALPPFVTHDPLLAFVVVAAAIVARLAFGLGTAGIIGGAYLLQIAAPETLLVVLAFTLVGAFIYKRVATFMGLSPKQAFYSLLAVGAVAAWFGLYWASLLGIPGAAAVEQYALEPLLVVGLMIGETARFGVSRTLIGTTAVGLIAWSITSLVSASIISTWVAYIITFLLLVAGLTYAFREVKRGWAAAAAGSARWGA
;
A
#
# COMPACT_ATOMS: atom_id res chain seq x y z
N MET A 1 9.34 14.36 23.19
CA MET A 1 8.64 15.61 22.82
C MET A 1 7.71 15.25 21.67
N ILE A 2 6.43 15.63 21.70
CA ILE A 2 5.53 15.35 20.56
C ILE A 2 5.90 16.31 19.44
N ASP A 3 6.18 15.75 18.26
CA ASP A 3 6.34 16.51 17.03
C ASP A 3 4.95 16.74 16.43
N LEU A 4 4.48 18.00 16.45
CA LEU A 4 3.15 18.34 15.98
C LEU A 4 2.98 18.11 14.47
N ASP A 5 4.06 18.26 13.71
CA ASP A 5 4.03 18.14 12.26
C ASP A 5 3.75 16.68 11.86
N VAL A 6 4.44 15.75 12.52
CA VAL A 6 4.16 14.31 12.41
C VAL A 6 2.71 13.98 12.72
N GLU A 7 2.15 14.55 13.80
CA GLU A 7 0.77 14.29 14.20
C GLU A 7 -0.26 14.90 13.24
N LEU A 8 0.05 16.05 12.61
CA LEU A 8 -0.76 16.64 11.54
C LEU A 8 -0.78 15.77 10.28
N VAL A 9 0.35 15.18 9.90
CA VAL A 9 0.44 14.25 8.76
C VAL A 9 -0.31 12.95 9.03
N ARG A 10 -0.15 12.38 10.24
CA ARG A 10 -0.92 11.22 10.70
C ARG A 10 -2.42 11.50 10.70
N GLY A 11 -2.82 12.63 11.28
CA GLY A 11 -4.20 13.09 11.29
C GLY A 11 -4.77 13.27 9.88
N THR A 12 -3.99 13.84 8.95
CA THR A 12 -4.38 14.01 7.55
C THR A 12 -4.66 12.67 6.88
N LEU A 13 -3.78 11.68 7.07
CA LEU A 13 -4.00 10.33 6.55
C LEU A 13 -5.29 9.71 7.14
N VAL A 14 -5.46 9.77 8.46
CA VAL A 14 -6.62 9.20 9.16
C VAL A 14 -7.93 9.83 8.67
N VAL A 15 -7.99 11.17 8.64
CA VAL A 15 -9.17 11.90 8.16
C VAL A 15 -9.45 11.55 6.70
N GLY A 16 -8.43 11.50 5.85
CA GLY A 16 -8.59 11.11 4.45
C GLY A 16 -9.12 9.68 4.28
N LEU A 17 -8.66 8.72 5.10
CA LEU A 17 -9.16 7.35 5.08
C LEU A 17 -10.65 7.30 5.44
N VAL A 18 -11.06 8.10 6.44
CA VAL A 18 -12.48 8.25 6.83
C VAL A 18 -13.29 8.87 5.68
N ILE A 19 -12.84 9.97 5.09
CA ILE A 19 -13.52 10.61 3.94
C ILE A 19 -13.65 9.63 2.78
N SER A 20 -12.60 8.87 2.47
CA SER A 20 -12.61 7.84 1.42
C SER A 20 -13.63 6.73 1.71
N ALA A 21 -13.71 6.28 2.96
CA ALA A 21 -14.69 5.28 3.38
C ALA A 21 -16.13 5.78 3.27
N LEU A 22 -16.38 7.04 3.67
CA LEU A 22 -17.68 7.70 3.54
C LEU A 22 -18.06 7.93 2.07
N ALA A 23 -17.12 8.40 1.25
CA ALA A 23 -17.36 8.59 -0.18
C ALA A 23 -17.79 7.28 -0.86
N TYR A 24 -17.16 6.16 -0.49
CA TYR A 24 -17.60 4.84 -0.96
C TYR A 24 -18.96 4.44 -0.40
N HIS A 25 -19.23 4.71 0.88
CA HIS A 25 -20.52 4.38 1.51
C HIS A 25 -21.69 5.09 0.80
N PHE A 26 -21.57 6.40 0.59
CA PHE A 26 -22.65 7.22 0.03
C PHE A 26 -22.73 7.17 -1.49
N PHE A 27 -21.60 7.26 -2.20
CA PHE A 27 -21.60 7.41 -3.67
C PHE A 27 -21.22 6.13 -4.41
N ARG A 28 -20.80 5.07 -3.70
CA ARG A 28 -20.31 3.81 -4.27
C ARG A 28 -19.17 4.02 -5.27
N VAL A 29 -18.38 5.09 -5.10
CA VAL A 29 -17.23 5.41 -5.96
C VAL A 29 -15.94 5.08 -5.24
N ASN A 30 -14.98 4.54 -5.98
CA ASN A 30 -13.65 4.23 -5.46
C ASN A 30 -12.64 5.30 -5.88
N SER A 31 -11.83 5.79 -4.95
CA SER A 31 -10.79 6.79 -5.19
C SER A 31 -9.42 6.18 -5.53
N GLY A 32 -9.43 5.00 -6.18
CA GLY A 32 -8.21 4.26 -6.49
C GLY A 32 -7.61 3.55 -5.30
N GLY A 33 -8.45 2.93 -4.47
CA GLY A 33 -8.13 2.46 -3.12
C GLY A 33 -8.32 3.54 -2.07
N VAL A 34 -8.68 3.14 -0.85
CA VAL A 34 -9.01 4.07 0.26
C VAL A 34 -7.79 4.90 0.70
N VAL A 35 -6.58 4.44 0.37
CA VAL A 35 -5.29 5.02 0.79
C VAL A 35 -4.77 6.06 -0.20
N THR A 36 -5.18 5.99 -1.47
CA THR A 36 -4.60 6.82 -2.54
C THR A 36 -4.93 8.29 -2.40
N ALA A 37 -6.21 8.64 -2.23
CA ALA A 37 -6.60 10.03 -2.12
C ALA A 37 -6.00 10.76 -0.89
N PRO A 38 -5.92 10.12 0.30
CA PRO A 38 -5.18 10.68 1.44
C PRO A 38 -3.69 10.88 1.15
N PHE A 39 -3.06 9.93 0.47
CA PHE A 39 -1.68 10.03 0.05
C PHE A 39 -1.46 11.21 -0.93
N LEU A 40 -2.34 11.37 -1.92
CA LEU A 40 -2.32 12.51 -2.83
C LEU A 40 -2.55 13.84 -2.11
N ALA A 41 -3.39 13.87 -1.06
CA ALA A 41 -3.63 15.09 -0.29
C ALA A 41 -2.37 15.57 0.42
N ILE A 42 -1.56 14.64 0.94
CA ILE A 42 -0.26 14.95 1.52
C ILE A 42 0.69 15.48 0.44
N LEU A 43 0.76 14.85 -0.74
CA LEU A 43 1.56 15.37 -1.86
C LEU A 43 1.16 16.78 -2.28
N VAL A 44 -0.14 17.12 -2.26
CA VAL A 44 -0.62 18.48 -2.52
C VAL A 44 -0.13 19.45 -1.46
N LEU A 45 -0.21 19.07 -0.17
CA LEU A 45 0.23 19.91 0.95
C LEU A 45 1.75 20.15 0.93
N THR A 46 2.53 19.18 0.45
CA THR A 46 3.99 19.29 0.32
C THR A 46 4.43 19.91 -1.01
N GLY A 47 3.50 20.28 -1.89
CA GLY A 47 3.80 20.87 -3.20
C GLY A 47 4.45 19.90 -4.20
N ASP A 48 4.30 18.59 -3.99
CA ASP A 48 4.94 17.54 -4.79
C ASP A 48 4.11 17.17 -6.03
N TRP A 49 3.96 18.15 -6.92
CA TRP A 49 3.17 18.04 -8.15
C TRP A 49 3.73 17.02 -9.13
N ILE A 50 5.05 16.80 -9.09
CA ILE A 50 5.74 15.83 -9.94
C ILE A 50 5.25 14.43 -9.57
N ASN A 51 5.29 14.03 -8.30
CA ASN A 51 4.78 12.73 -7.87
C ASN A 51 3.27 12.54 -8.14
N ILE A 52 2.47 13.60 -8.10
CA ILE A 52 1.04 13.54 -8.51
C ILE A 52 0.91 13.27 -10.02
N ALA A 53 1.70 13.93 -10.86
CA ALA A 53 1.71 13.68 -12.30
C ALA A 53 2.20 12.26 -12.62
N GLY A 54 3.27 11.82 -11.95
CA GLY A 54 3.79 10.45 -12.04
C GLY A 54 2.74 9.42 -11.64
N TRP A 55 2.01 9.67 -10.55
CA TRP A 55 0.88 8.84 -10.13
C TRP A 55 -0.17 8.69 -11.23
N ALA A 56 -0.59 9.81 -11.84
CA ALA A 56 -1.60 9.78 -12.88
C ALA A 56 -1.16 8.98 -14.11
N VAL A 57 0.06 9.22 -14.59
CA VAL A 57 0.63 8.52 -15.75
C VAL A 57 0.77 7.02 -15.47
N LEU A 58 1.37 6.64 -14.34
CA LEU A 58 1.57 5.24 -13.96
C LEU A 58 0.25 4.50 -13.71
N SER A 59 -0.77 5.20 -13.19
CA SER A 59 -2.13 4.66 -13.04
C SER A 59 -2.78 4.37 -14.41
N ILE A 60 -2.58 5.24 -15.40
CA ILE A 60 -3.05 5.02 -16.78
C ILE A 60 -2.35 3.81 -17.41
N ILE A 61 -1.03 3.69 -17.22
CA ILE A 61 -0.26 2.53 -17.70
C ILE A 61 -0.76 1.23 -17.04
N GLY A 62 -1.01 1.25 -15.74
CA GLY A 62 -1.60 0.11 -15.03
C GLY A 62 -2.99 -0.23 -15.56
N PHE A 63 -3.84 0.76 -15.84
CA PHE A 63 -5.16 0.55 -16.43
C PHE A 63 -5.06 -0.08 -17.82
N ALA A 64 -4.19 0.43 -18.68
CA ALA A 64 -3.95 -0.11 -20.01
C ALA A 64 -3.44 -1.55 -19.95
N THR A 65 -2.54 -1.83 -19.01
CA THR A 65 -2.03 -3.18 -18.71
C THR A 65 -3.17 -4.14 -18.35
N ILE A 66 -4.02 -3.75 -17.39
CA ILE A 66 -5.16 -4.58 -16.97
C ILE A 66 -6.09 -4.86 -18.16
N ARG A 67 -6.41 -3.83 -18.96
CA ARG A 67 -7.27 -3.96 -20.15
C ARG A 67 -6.67 -4.88 -21.21
N LEU A 68 -5.38 -4.72 -21.50
CA LEU A 68 -4.67 -5.57 -22.45
C LEU A 68 -4.70 -7.04 -21.99
N LEU A 69 -4.35 -7.29 -20.73
CA LEU A 69 -4.32 -8.63 -20.18
C LEU A 69 -5.71 -9.27 -20.12
N SER A 70 -6.73 -8.52 -19.69
CA SER A 70 -8.10 -9.02 -19.59
C SER A 70 -8.74 -9.34 -20.94
N ASN A 71 -8.37 -8.58 -21.99
CA ASN A 71 -8.87 -8.81 -23.34
C ASN A 71 -8.17 -10.00 -24.03
N ARG A 72 -6.94 -10.32 -23.63
CA ARG A 72 -6.14 -11.39 -24.24
C ARG A 72 -6.26 -12.72 -23.52
N TRP A 73 -6.46 -12.72 -22.20
CA TRP A 73 -6.48 -13.93 -21.39
C TRP A 73 -7.59 -13.89 -20.32
N PRO A 74 -8.27 -15.01 -20.05
CA PRO A 74 -9.28 -15.12 -18.99
C PRO A 74 -8.62 -15.29 -17.62
N LEU A 75 -7.82 -14.29 -17.22
CA LEU A 75 -7.08 -14.30 -15.96
C LEU A 75 -8.01 -14.01 -14.77
N PRO A 76 -7.80 -14.65 -13.61
CA PRO A 76 -8.52 -14.30 -12.39
C PRO A 76 -8.25 -12.85 -11.99
N ARG A 77 -9.25 -12.19 -11.38
CA ARG A 77 -9.16 -10.77 -10.99
C ARG A 77 -7.93 -10.42 -10.14
N ILE A 78 -7.48 -11.34 -9.29
CA ILE A 78 -6.29 -11.15 -8.46
C ILE A 78 -5.00 -11.05 -9.27
N TRP A 79 -4.90 -11.77 -10.39
CA TRP A 79 -3.74 -11.68 -11.30
C TRP A 79 -3.73 -10.33 -12.03
N LEU A 80 -4.89 -9.87 -12.50
CA LEU A 80 -5.04 -8.56 -13.12
C LEU A 80 -4.67 -7.44 -12.14
N PHE A 81 -5.11 -7.54 -10.88
CA PHE A 81 -4.73 -6.60 -9.82
C PHE A 81 -3.21 -6.52 -9.64
N PHE A 82 -2.54 -7.67 -9.47
CA PHE A 82 -1.09 -7.68 -9.26
C PHE A 82 -0.30 -7.24 -10.50
N ALA A 83 -0.77 -7.55 -11.71
CA ALA A 83 -0.17 -7.01 -12.92
C ALA A 83 -0.30 -5.48 -12.98
N GLY A 84 -1.46 -4.94 -12.60
CA GLY A 84 -1.70 -3.51 -12.51
C GLY A 84 -0.85 -2.79 -11.46
N VAL A 85 -0.36 -3.49 -10.43
CA VAL A 85 0.60 -2.95 -9.45
C VAL A 85 2.03 -3.11 -9.95
N PHE A 86 2.42 -4.32 -10.33
CA PHE A 86 3.81 -4.68 -10.61
C PHE A 86 4.38 -3.98 -11.84
N ILE A 87 3.59 -3.83 -12.92
CA ILE A 87 4.07 -3.23 -14.16
C ILE A 87 4.36 -1.72 -13.99
N PRO A 88 3.42 -0.90 -13.48
CA PRO A 88 3.73 0.51 -13.18
C PRO A 88 4.87 0.67 -12.19
N MET A 89 4.94 -0.18 -11.15
CA MET A 89 6.07 -0.17 -10.21
C MET A 89 7.41 -0.45 -10.92
N THR A 90 7.47 -1.45 -11.79
CA THR A 90 8.69 -1.81 -12.53
C THR A 90 9.10 -0.68 -13.48
N ILE A 91 8.15 -0.04 -14.15
CA ILE A 91 8.41 1.11 -15.02
C ILE A 91 8.93 2.29 -14.19
N HIS A 92 8.33 2.53 -13.02
CA HIS A 92 8.78 3.58 -12.10
C HIS A 92 10.23 3.33 -11.66
N ILE A 93 10.55 2.12 -11.20
CA ILE A 93 11.91 1.73 -10.77
C ILE A 93 12.90 1.83 -11.93
N ALA A 94 12.52 1.36 -13.12
CA ALA A 94 13.37 1.49 -14.31
C ALA A 94 13.67 2.96 -14.64
N GLY A 95 12.67 3.84 -14.54
CA GLY A 95 12.86 5.29 -14.68
C GLY A 95 13.87 5.85 -13.69
N LEU A 96 13.80 5.42 -12.42
CA LEU A 96 14.76 5.83 -11.39
C LEU A 96 16.19 5.36 -11.69
N LEU A 97 16.34 4.12 -12.15
CA LEU A 97 17.65 3.58 -12.53
C LEU A 97 18.22 4.29 -13.77
N LEU A 98 17.36 4.74 -14.69
CA LEU A 98 17.79 5.50 -15.87
C LEU A 98 18.28 6.92 -15.50
N ILE A 99 17.65 7.57 -14.53
CA ILE A 99 18.03 8.92 -14.06
C ILE A 99 19.44 8.91 -13.44
N GLN A 100 19.91 7.78 -12.92
CA GLN A 100 21.27 7.62 -12.39
C GLN A 100 22.36 7.57 -13.49
N ILE A 101 21.99 7.70 -14.77
CA ILE A 101 22.91 7.66 -15.91
C ILE A 101 23.16 9.10 -16.42
N PRO A 102 24.42 9.49 -16.72
CA PRO A 102 24.85 10.87 -17.01
C PRO A 102 24.16 11.76 -18.08
N PRO A 103 23.20 11.35 -18.93
CA PRO A 103 22.36 12.31 -19.64
C PRO A 103 20.98 12.56 -18.99
N PHE A 104 20.59 11.75 -18.00
CA PHE A 104 19.26 11.78 -17.39
C PHE A 104 19.23 12.32 -15.95
N GLU A 105 20.39 12.63 -15.36
CA GLU A 105 20.54 13.10 -13.97
C GLU A 105 19.83 14.45 -13.68
N THR A 106 19.49 15.21 -14.73
CA THR A 106 18.79 16.50 -14.60
C THR A 106 17.27 16.39 -14.51
N TYR A 107 16.71 15.19 -14.73
CA TYR A 107 15.29 14.94 -14.56
C TYR A 107 14.98 14.63 -13.09
N SER A 108 14.05 15.40 -12.50
CA SER A 108 13.62 15.28 -11.11
C SER A 108 13.30 13.83 -10.70
N THR A 109 13.83 13.41 -9.56
CA THR A 109 13.66 12.07 -8.99
C THR A 109 12.32 11.95 -8.27
N PHE A 110 11.43 11.13 -8.83
CA PHE A 110 10.14 10.78 -8.24
C PHE A 110 10.35 9.86 -7.03
N PHE A 111 9.97 10.31 -5.83
CA PHE A 111 10.06 9.47 -4.64
C PHE A 111 8.86 9.66 -3.72
N ALA A 112 8.01 8.65 -3.68
CA ALA A 112 7.20 8.40 -2.50
C ALA A 112 6.79 6.92 -2.48
N ALA A 113 7.05 6.26 -1.34
CA ALA A 113 6.67 4.89 -1.03
C ALA A 113 5.26 4.49 -1.51
N GLY A 114 4.30 5.38 -1.31
CA GLY A 114 2.90 5.18 -1.67
C GLY A 114 2.69 4.97 -3.17
N LEU A 115 3.53 5.54 -4.05
CA LEU A 115 3.38 5.43 -5.51
C LEU A 115 3.57 4.02 -6.04
N TYR A 116 4.38 3.18 -5.38
CA TYR A 116 4.63 1.82 -5.84
C TYR A 116 3.36 0.95 -5.84
N VAL A 117 2.38 1.27 -5.01
CA VAL A 117 1.15 0.49 -4.86
C VAL A 117 -0.10 1.27 -5.27
N THR A 118 -0.20 2.56 -4.91
CA THR A 118 -1.40 3.39 -5.17
C THR A 118 -1.74 3.51 -6.66
N ASN A 119 -0.73 3.47 -7.54
CA ASN A 119 -0.92 3.43 -8.99
C ASN A 119 -1.72 2.20 -9.44
N GLY A 120 -1.36 1.03 -8.90
CA GLY A 120 -2.07 -0.21 -9.22
C GLY A 120 -3.45 -0.30 -8.59
N LEU A 121 -3.65 0.25 -7.38
CA LEU A 121 -4.97 0.38 -6.77
C LEU A 121 -5.89 1.25 -7.64
N THR A 122 -5.37 2.38 -8.12
CA THR A 122 -6.06 3.32 -9.02
C THR A 122 -6.40 2.68 -10.35
N ALA A 123 -5.41 2.03 -10.97
CA ALA A 123 -5.59 1.28 -12.22
C ALA A 123 -6.70 0.23 -12.10
N TYR A 124 -6.70 -0.54 -11.00
CA TYR A 124 -7.68 -1.59 -10.79
C TYR A 124 -9.10 -1.05 -10.59
N ASP A 125 -9.27 0.03 -9.83
CA ASP A 125 -10.58 0.67 -9.69
C ASP A 125 -11.04 1.32 -11.02
N ALA A 126 -10.14 1.98 -11.75
CA ALA A 126 -10.41 2.50 -13.11
C ALA A 126 -10.86 1.41 -14.08
N ALA A 127 -10.28 0.22 -14.02
CA ALA A 127 -10.70 -0.92 -14.83
C ALA A 127 -12.14 -1.38 -14.51
N ARG A 128 -12.61 -1.18 -13.27
CA ARG A 128 -13.94 -1.61 -12.82
C ARG A 128 -15.04 -0.57 -12.99
N GLN A 129 -14.76 0.71 -12.74
CA GLN A 129 -15.79 1.77 -12.72
C GLN A 129 -15.59 2.86 -13.77
N GLY A 130 -14.53 2.76 -14.58
CA GLY A 130 -14.16 3.75 -15.59
C GLY A 130 -13.11 4.74 -15.10
N LEU A 131 -12.24 5.16 -16.03
CA LEU A 131 -11.08 6.01 -15.74
C LEU A 131 -11.50 7.37 -15.18
N LEU A 132 -12.37 8.10 -15.91
CA LEU A 132 -12.82 9.43 -15.50
C LEU A 132 -13.45 9.42 -14.11
N ARG A 133 -14.33 8.44 -13.84
CA ARG A 133 -15.00 8.33 -12.53
C ARG A 133 -14.01 8.09 -11.39
N THR A 134 -12.98 7.26 -11.61
CA THR A 134 -11.92 7.04 -10.61
C THR A 134 -11.09 8.29 -10.35
N PHE A 135 -10.63 8.98 -11.40
CA PHE A 135 -9.80 10.17 -11.24
C PHE A 135 -10.56 11.34 -10.61
N VAL A 136 -11.81 11.59 -11.03
CA VAL A 136 -12.67 12.62 -10.43
C VAL A 136 -12.93 12.30 -8.95
N SER A 137 -13.20 11.04 -8.61
CA SER A 137 -13.37 10.63 -7.22
C SER A 137 -12.10 10.78 -6.39
N ALA A 138 -10.94 10.43 -6.96
CA ALA A 138 -9.66 10.62 -6.29
C ALA A 138 -9.42 12.11 -6.03
N ALA A 139 -9.57 12.96 -7.05
CA ALA A 139 -9.42 14.40 -6.93
C ALA A 139 -10.37 15.03 -5.91
N ALA A 140 -11.65 14.65 -5.90
CA ALA A 140 -12.63 15.17 -4.95
C ALA A 140 -12.29 14.78 -3.51
N VAL A 141 -11.93 13.51 -3.26
CA VAL A 141 -11.55 13.05 -1.92
C VAL A 141 -10.23 13.68 -1.48
N THR A 142 -9.26 13.81 -2.39
CA THR A 142 -8.01 14.52 -2.16
C THR A 142 -8.27 15.97 -1.75
N ALA A 143 -9.10 16.70 -2.50
CA ALA A 143 -9.45 18.09 -2.18
C ALA A 143 -10.12 18.22 -0.80
N LEU A 144 -11.08 17.36 -0.48
CA LEU A 144 -11.73 17.35 0.83
C LEU A 144 -10.74 17.03 1.97
N THR A 145 -9.83 16.09 1.73
CA THR A 145 -8.79 15.73 2.71
C THR A 145 -7.80 16.88 2.92
N THR A 146 -7.35 17.53 1.84
CA THR A 146 -6.50 18.73 1.90
C THR A 146 -7.19 19.87 2.64
N LEU A 147 -8.48 20.13 2.38
CA LEU A 147 -9.25 21.16 3.10
C LEU A 147 -9.34 20.85 4.60
N ALA A 148 -9.57 19.60 4.97
CA ALA A 148 -9.60 19.19 6.38
C ALA A 148 -8.22 19.35 7.03
N ALA A 149 -7.14 19.00 6.33
CA ALA A 149 -5.77 19.18 6.80
C ALA A 149 -5.41 20.65 7.00
N LEU A 150 -5.76 21.53 6.06
CA LEU A 150 -5.60 22.97 6.20
C LEU A 150 -6.40 23.53 7.38
N GLY A 151 -7.60 22.99 7.62
CA GLY A 151 -8.39 23.31 8.81
C GLY A 151 -7.68 22.93 10.11
N MET A 152 -7.12 21.72 10.19
CA MET A 152 -6.31 21.28 11.35
C MET A 152 -5.09 22.19 11.54
N TYR A 153 -4.39 22.52 10.46
CA TYR A 153 -3.22 23.40 10.48
C TYR A 153 -3.56 24.81 10.98
N SER A 154 -4.65 25.41 10.47
CA SER A 154 -5.10 26.74 10.89
C SER A 154 -5.47 26.78 12.37
N LEU A 155 -6.10 25.71 12.89
CA LEU A 155 -6.39 25.60 14.32
C LEU A 155 -5.08 25.59 15.13
N THR A 156 -4.08 24.81 14.72
CA THR A 156 -2.80 24.72 15.44
C THR A 156 -1.97 26.01 15.40
N SER A 157 -1.97 26.73 14.27
CA SER A 157 -1.26 28.01 14.16
C SER A 157 -1.88 29.09 15.04
N ASN A 158 -3.21 29.07 15.23
CA ASN A 158 -3.92 30.00 16.11
C ASN A 158 -3.59 29.77 17.60
N PHE A 159 -3.04 28.61 17.98
CA PHE A 159 -2.55 28.33 19.33
C PHE A 159 -1.07 28.67 19.53
N GLY A 160 -0.44 29.37 18.57
CA GLY A 160 0.96 29.81 18.68
C GLY A 160 1.98 28.67 18.57
N ILE A 161 1.60 27.53 17.99
CA ILE A 161 2.50 26.40 17.78
C ILE A 161 3.18 26.57 16.42
N THR A 162 4.49 26.79 16.43
CA THR A 162 5.32 26.80 15.21
C THR A 162 5.42 25.39 14.65
N THR A 163 5.00 25.23 13.40
CA THR A 163 5.07 23.99 12.62
C THR A 163 6.19 24.15 11.59
N GLU A 164 7.10 23.18 11.51
CA GLU A 164 8.14 23.14 10.47
C GLU A 164 7.61 22.51 9.17
N ALA A 165 8.33 22.74 8.07
CA ALA A 165 7.99 22.14 6.79
C ALA A 165 8.16 20.62 6.87
N LEU A 166 7.05 19.91 6.77
CA LEU A 166 6.96 18.46 6.87
C LEU A 166 7.99 17.73 5.98
N PRO A 167 8.79 16.78 6.52
CA PRO A 167 9.51 15.84 5.68
C PRO A 167 8.46 14.98 4.94
N PRO A 168 8.42 15.03 3.59
CA PRO A 168 7.21 14.71 2.84
C PRO A 168 6.84 13.23 2.90
N PHE A 169 7.80 12.32 2.78
CA PHE A 169 7.60 10.86 2.80
C PHE A 169 8.93 10.16 3.03
N VAL A 170 8.91 8.90 3.49
CA VAL A 170 10.12 8.08 3.40
C VAL A 170 10.36 7.71 1.95
N THR A 171 11.55 8.04 1.47
CA THR A 171 12.07 7.47 0.24
C THR A 171 12.43 6.01 0.51
N HIS A 172 11.70 5.07 -0.08
CA HIS A 172 12.09 3.67 -0.01
C HIS A 172 13.14 3.37 -1.07
N ASP A 173 14.16 2.59 -0.70
CA ASP A 173 15.06 1.97 -1.66
C ASP A 173 14.24 1.23 -2.74
N PRO A 174 14.39 1.59 -4.02
CA PRO A 174 13.71 0.93 -5.13
C PRO A 174 13.90 -0.61 -5.12
N LEU A 175 15.06 -1.09 -4.69
CA LEU A 175 15.33 -2.53 -4.58
C LEU A 175 14.42 -3.16 -3.52
N LEU A 176 14.33 -2.56 -2.34
CA LEU A 176 13.49 -3.06 -1.26
C LEU A 176 12.01 -3.12 -1.70
N ALA A 177 11.51 -2.07 -2.34
CA ALA A 177 10.15 -2.05 -2.88
C ALA A 177 9.93 -3.17 -3.90
N PHE A 178 10.85 -3.34 -4.85
CA PHE A 178 10.77 -4.40 -5.86
C PHE A 178 10.70 -5.80 -5.23
N VAL A 179 11.59 -6.08 -4.28
CA VAL A 179 11.66 -7.38 -3.60
C VAL A 179 10.41 -7.67 -2.81
N VAL A 180 9.93 -6.70 -2.02
CA VAL A 180 8.73 -6.88 -1.19
C VAL A 180 7.51 -7.14 -2.06
N VAL A 181 7.31 -6.35 -3.11
CA VAL A 181 6.14 -6.51 -3.99
C VAL A 181 6.22 -7.84 -4.74
N ALA A 182 7.38 -8.20 -5.27
CA ALA A 182 7.58 -9.49 -5.95
C ALA A 182 7.33 -10.67 -5.00
N ALA A 183 7.91 -10.64 -3.80
CA ALA A 183 7.72 -11.68 -2.80
C ALA A 183 6.24 -11.77 -2.35
N ALA A 184 5.57 -10.63 -2.16
CA ALA A 184 4.16 -10.59 -1.80
C ALA A 184 3.25 -11.16 -2.90
N ILE A 185 3.55 -10.88 -4.17
CA ILE A 185 2.86 -11.48 -5.32
C ILE A 185 3.01 -13.00 -5.29
N VAL A 186 4.22 -13.51 -5.11
CA VAL A 186 4.48 -14.95 -5.05
C VAL A 186 3.77 -15.59 -3.84
N ALA A 187 3.95 -15.04 -2.64
CA ALA A 187 3.29 -15.52 -1.42
C ALA A 187 1.77 -15.61 -1.60
N ARG A 188 1.18 -14.61 -2.25
CA ARG A 188 -0.27 -14.56 -2.46
C ARG A 188 -0.76 -15.48 -3.58
N LEU A 189 -0.13 -15.45 -4.74
CA LEU A 189 -0.60 -16.16 -5.93
C LEU A 189 -0.17 -17.62 -5.94
N ALA A 190 1.05 -17.93 -5.51
CA ALA A 190 1.58 -19.29 -5.50
C ALA A 190 1.16 -20.08 -4.26
N PHE A 191 1.16 -19.43 -3.09
CA PHE A 191 1.01 -20.14 -1.81
C PHE A 191 -0.28 -19.78 -1.06
N GLY A 192 -1.08 -18.82 -1.54
CA GLY A 192 -2.35 -18.44 -0.90
C GLY A 192 -2.18 -17.86 0.51
N LEU A 193 -1.04 -17.21 0.78
CA LEU A 193 -0.70 -16.64 2.08
C LEU A 193 -1.19 -15.19 2.23
N GLY A 194 -1.37 -14.76 3.47
CA GLY A 194 -1.55 -13.35 3.82
C GLY A 194 -0.18 -12.69 4.03
N THR A 195 0.01 -11.46 3.54
CA THR A 195 1.28 -10.72 3.59
C THR A 195 1.17 -9.40 4.38
N ALA A 196 0.07 -9.19 5.10
CA ALA A 196 -0.31 -7.90 5.68
C ALA A 196 -0.47 -6.81 4.59
N GLY A 197 -0.90 -7.20 3.39
CA GLY A 197 -0.85 -6.38 2.18
C GLY A 197 0.57 -6.28 1.58
N ILE A 198 0.72 -5.57 0.47
CA ILE A 198 2.04 -5.34 -0.15
C ILE A 198 2.91 -4.42 0.73
N ILE A 199 2.27 -3.49 1.46
CA ILE A 199 2.90 -2.45 2.27
C ILE A 199 3.39 -3.01 3.63
N GLY A 200 2.68 -4.00 4.21
CA GLY A 200 3.03 -4.59 5.52
C GLY A 200 4.41 -5.24 5.55
N GLY A 201 4.76 -6.00 4.50
CA GLY A 201 6.08 -6.63 4.40
C GLY A 201 7.24 -5.64 4.27
N ALA A 202 7.05 -4.51 3.55
CA ALA A 202 8.06 -3.47 3.42
C ALA A 202 8.24 -2.71 4.74
N TYR A 203 7.12 -2.38 5.39
CA TYR A 203 7.12 -1.69 6.66
C TYR A 203 7.86 -2.47 7.76
N LEU A 204 7.65 -3.78 7.88
CA LEU A 204 8.32 -4.60 8.91
C LEU A 204 9.85 -4.58 8.84
N LEU A 205 10.42 -4.35 7.66
CA LEU A 205 11.88 -4.27 7.47
C LEU A 205 12.46 -2.89 7.69
N GLN A 206 11.58 -1.90 7.75
CA GLN A 206 11.90 -0.51 7.86
C GLN A 206 11.72 0.03 9.28
N ILE A 207 11.01 -0.73 10.13
CA ILE A 207 10.95 -0.43 11.56
C ILE A 207 12.36 -0.56 12.15
N ALA A 208 12.98 0.60 12.40
CA ALA A 208 14.30 0.68 13.03
C ALA A 208 14.27 0.29 14.52
N ALA A 209 13.14 0.54 15.20
CA ALA A 209 12.97 0.32 16.63
C ALA A 209 12.01 -0.87 16.93
N PRO A 210 12.49 -1.96 17.55
CA PRO A 210 11.65 -3.10 17.96
C PRO A 210 10.44 -2.70 18.82
N GLU A 211 10.55 -1.61 19.58
CA GLU A 211 9.50 -1.03 20.40
C GLU A 211 8.32 -0.53 19.55
N THR A 212 8.59 0.12 18.43
CA THR A 212 7.56 0.59 17.48
C THR A 212 6.80 -0.60 16.89
N LEU A 213 7.51 -1.69 16.57
CA LEU A 213 6.89 -2.92 16.12
C LEU A 213 5.98 -3.52 17.19
N LEU A 214 6.43 -3.59 18.44
CA LEU A 214 5.63 -4.11 19.55
C LEU A 214 4.37 -3.29 19.78
N VAL A 215 4.46 -1.96 19.77
CA VAL A 215 3.31 -1.05 19.88
C VAL A 215 2.33 -1.32 18.74
N VAL A 216 2.79 -1.33 17.50
CA VAL A 216 1.94 -1.59 16.32
C VAL A 216 1.28 -2.96 16.40
N LEU A 217 2.01 -4.02 16.78
CA LEU A 217 1.46 -5.36 16.93
C LEU A 217 0.41 -5.43 18.05
N ALA A 218 0.67 -4.82 19.21
CA ALA A 218 -0.27 -4.76 20.32
C ALA A 218 -1.58 -4.07 19.90
N PHE A 219 -1.49 -2.90 19.27
CA PHE A 219 -2.67 -2.18 18.77
C PHE A 219 -3.35 -2.88 17.59
N THR A 220 -2.60 -3.65 16.79
CA THR A 220 -3.18 -4.54 15.77
C THR A 220 -4.05 -5.63 16.40
N LEU A 221 -3.56 -6.27 17.45
CA LEU A 221 -4.32 -7.31 18.17
C LEU A 221 -5.56 -6.74 18.84
N VAL A 222 -5.44 -5.59 19.52
CA VAL A 222 -6.56 -4.89 20.15
C VAL A 222 -7.58 -4.46 19.09
N GLY A 223 -7.13 -3.82 18.01
CA GLY A 223 -7.96 -3.40 16.89
C GLY A 223 -8.68 -4.57 16.21
N ALA A 224 -7.98 -5.70 16.00
CA ALA A 224 -8.58 -6.93 15.47
C ALA A 224 -9.69 -7.46 16.37
N PHE A 225 -9.45 -7.47 17.69
CA PHE A 225 -10.43 -7.92 18.68
C PHE A 225 -11.68 -7.05 18.69
N ILE A 226 -11.50 -5.72 18.74
CA ILE A 226 -12.60 -4.75 18.72
C ILE A 226 -13.39 -4.88 17.41
N TYR A 227 -12.70 -4.91 16.27
CA TYR A 227 -13.36 -5.05 14.98
C TYR A 227 -14.17 -6.33 14.88
N LYS A 228 -13.63 -7.48 15.32
CA LYS A 228 -14.37 -8.76 15.29
C LYS A 228 -15.69 -8.67 16.06
N ARG A 229 -15.70 -7.96 17.19
CA ARG A 229 -16.91 -7.74 17.99
C ARG A 229 -17.91 -6.84 17.25
N VAL A 230 -17.45 -5.71 16.73
CA VAL A 230 -18.31 -4.71 16.08
C VAL A 230 -18.84 -5.20 14.73
N ALA A 231 -18.00 -5.84 13.91
CA ALA A 231 -18.35 -6.32 12.57
C ALA A 231 -19.50 -7.33 12.57
N THR A 232 -19.66 -8.08 13.68
CA THR A 232 -20.76 -9.04 13.87
C THR A 232 -22.13 -8.34 13.84
N PHE A 233 -22.19 -7.05 14.14
CA PHE A 233 -23.44 -6.28 14.23
C PHE A 233 -23.72 -5.36 13.04
N MET A 234 -22.72 -5.07 12.18
CA MET A 234 -22.82 -3.95 11.24
C MET A 234 -23.30 -4.30 9.82
N GLY A 235 -23.54 -5.57 9.48
CA GLY A 235 -24.09 -5.94 8.16
C GLY A 235 -23.36 -5.36 6.94
N LEU A 236 -22.05 -5.12 7.06
CA LEU A 236 -21.28 -4.41 6.04
C LEU A 236 -20.99 -5.30 4.83
N SER A 237 -21.04 -4.73 3.62
CA SER A 237 -20.49 -5.39 2.44
C SER A 237 -18.97 -5.62 2.61
N PRO A 238 -18.37 -6.64 1.98
CA PRO A 238 -16.92 -6.92 2.13
C PRO A 238 -16.01 -5.72 1.85
N LYS A 239 -16.42 -4.81 0.96
CA LYS A 239 -15.64 -3.61 0.63
C LYS A 239 -15.83 -2.48 1.66
N GLN A 240 -17.04 -2.30 2.20
CA GLN A 240 -17.27 -1.39 3.33
C GLN A 240 -16.51 -1.86 4.57
N ALA A 241 -16.58 -3.17 4.86
CA ALA A 241 -15.83 -3.81 5.93
C ALA A 241 -14.32 -3.52 5.82
N PHE A 242 -13.73 -3.66 4.63
CA PHE A 242 -12.32 -3.36 4.40
C PHE A 242 -11.96 -1.88 4.60
N TYR A 243 -12.80 -0.95 4.16
CA TYR A 243 -12.55 0.50 4.34
C TYR A 243 -12.72 0.93 5.80
N SER A 244 -13.72 0.40 6.49
CA SER A 244 -13.90 0.60 7.93
C SER A 244 -12.72 0.02 8.71
N LEU A 245 -12.21 -1.14 8.33
CA LEU A 245 -11.01 -1.75 8.92
C LEU A 245 -9.77 -0.85 8.81
N LEU A 246 -9.55 -0.28 7.63
CA LEU A 246 -8.42 0.61 7.42
C LEU A 246 -8.55 1.91 8.20
N ALA A 247 -9.74 2.51 8.24
CA ALA A 247 -9.98 3.71 9.04
C ALA A 247 -9.82 3.44 10.54
N VAL A 248 -10.46 2.40 11.07
CA VAL A 248 -10.37 2.03 12.49
C VAL A 248 -8.95 1.62 12.88
N GLY A 249 -8.28 0.84 12.02
CA GLY A 249 -6.89 0.45 12.21
C GLY A 249 -5.96 1.66 12.27
N ALA A 250 -6.13 2.62 11.37
CA ALA A 250 -5.34 3.85 11.37
C ALA A 250 -5.62 4.71 12.62
N VAL A 251 -6.87 4.87 13.03
CA VAL A 251 -7.22 5.59 14.28
C VAL A 251 -6.59 4.92 15.50
N ALA A 252 -6.69 3.59 15.60
CA ALA A 252 -6.13 2.83 16.72
C ALA A 252 -4.60 2.93 16.75
N ALA A 253 -3.95 2.82 15.59
CA ALA A 253 -2.50 2.97 15.45
C ALA A 253 -2.05 4.39 15.82
N TRP A 254 -2.77 5.42 15.35
CA TRP A 254 -2.47 6.82 15.66
C TRP A 254 -2.58 7.08 17.15
N PHE A 255 -3.71 6.71 17.76
CA PHE A 255 -3.94 6.83 19.20
C PHE A 255 -2.86 6.10 20.00
N GLY A 256 -2.51 4.88 19.59
CA GLY A 256 -1.50 4.08 20.25
C GLY A 256 -0.10 4.70 20.21
N LEU A 257 0.32 5.18 19.04
CA LEU A 257 1.61 5.85 18.86
C LEU A 257 1.68 7.17 19.64
N TYR A 258 0.59 7.94 19.64
CA TYR A 258 0.49 9.18 20.41
C TYR A 258 0.71 8.95 21.91
N TRP A 259 -0.02 8.00 22.51
CA TRP A 259 0.11 7.69 23.94
C TRP A 259 1.46 7.02 24.26
N ALA A 260 1.97 6.14 23.40
CA ALA A 260 3.29 5.56 23.59
C ALA A 260 4.39 6.63 23.58
N SER A 261 4.27 7.65 22.71
CA SER A 261 5.16 8.81 22.66
C SER A 261 5.07 9.64 23.95
N LEU A 262 3.86 9.89 24.46
CA LEU A 262 3.64 10.60 25.73
C LEU A 262 4.23 9.86 26.94
N LEU A 263 4.12 8.53 26.96
CA LEU A 263 4.66 7.69 28.01
C LEU A 263 6.18 7.50 27.92
N GLY A 264 6.83 8.10 26.92
CA GLY A 264 8.28 8.07 26.75
C GLY A 264 8.83 6.75 26.23
N ILE A 265 8.02 5.93 25.55
CA ILE A 265 8.49 4.68 24.92
C ILE A 265 9.44 5.04 23.76
N PRO A 266 10.73 4.67 23.82
CA PRO A 266 11.68 4.91 22.73
C PRO A 266 11.16 4.27 21.43
N GLY A 267 11.29 4.94 20.28
CA GLY A 267 10.73 4.47 18.99
C GLY A 267 9.27 4.88 18.71
N ALA A 268 8.45 5.17 19.72
CA ALA A 268 7.12 5.76 19.50
C ALA A 268 7.19 7.27 19.23
N ALA A 269 8.12 7.95 19.91
CA ALA A 269 8.42 9.37 19.75
C ALA A 269 9.50 9.63 18.67
N ALA A 270 10.45 8.70 18.54
CA ALA A 270 11.43 8.73 17.46
C ALA A 270 10.73 8.23 16.20
N VAL A 271 10.04 9.14 15.50
CA VAL A 271 9.59 8.89 14.14
C VAL A 271 10.82 8.99 13.27
N GLU A 272 11.67 7.97 13.37
CA GLU A 272 12.78 7.72 12.46
C GLU A 272 12.17 7.41 11.09
N GLN A 273 11.68 8.44 10.42
CA GLN A 273 11.20 8.48 9.04
C GLN A 273 9.74 8.01 8.82
N TYR A 274 9.17 7.04 9.56
CA TYR A 274 7.89 6.37 9.15
C TYR A 274 6.60 6.92 9.79
N ALA A 275 6.15 8.11 9.39
CA ALA A 275 4.95 8.73 9.96
C ALA A 275 3.63 8.01 9.60
N LEU A 276 3.56 7.32 8.45
CA LEU A 276 2.29 6.96 7.80
C LEU A 276 2.06 5.45 7.64
N GLU A 277 3.12 4.70 7.39
CA GLU A 277 3.10 3.26 7.19
C GLU A 277 2.50 2.49 8.38
N PRO A 278 2.81 2.81 9.66
CA PRO A 278 2.21 2.13 10.80
C PRO A 278 0.68 2.18 10.78
N LEU A 279 0.11 3.32 10.36
CA LEU A 279 -1.34 3.56 10.33
C LEU A 279 -2.04 2.63 9.33
N LEU A 280 -1.39 2.36 8.20
CA LEU A 280 -1.94 1.51 7.15
C LEU A 280 -1.78 0.03 7.47
N VAL A 281 -0.62 -0.36 8.01
CA VAL A 281 -0.27 -1.76 8.25
C VAL A 281 -1.21 -2.40 9.26
N VAL A 282 -1.60 -1.70 10.33
CA VAL A 282 -2.55 -2.21 11.31
C VAL A 282 -3.86 -2.64 10.64
N GLY A 283 -4.48 -1.76 9.85
CA GLY A 283 -5.75 -2.08 9.18
C GLY A 283 -5.60 -3.19 8.12
N LEU A 284 -4.48 -3.23 7.40
CA LEU A 284 -4.18 -4.30 6.44
C LEU A 284 -4.00 -5.66 7.13
N MET A 285 -3.23 -5.71 8.23
CA MET A 285 -3.00 -6.92 9.01
C MET A 285 -4.30 -7.49 9.57
N ILE A 286 -5.18 -6.64 10.11
CA ILE A 286 -6.49 -7.07 10.61
C ILE A 286 -7.32 -7.66 9.46
N GLY A 287 -7.39 -6.96 8.32
CA GLY A 287 -8.18 -7.41 7.16
C GLY A 287 -7.69 -8.73 6.56
N GLU A 288 -6.38 -8.92 6.48
CA GLU A 288 -5.80 -10.16 5.99
C GLU A 288 -5.95 -11.32 6.97
N THR A 289 -5.77 -11.05 8.26
CA THR A 289 -6.00 -12.02 9.33
C THR A 289 -7.45 -12.51 9.32
N ALA A 290 -8.42 -11.61 9.11
CA ALA A 290 -9.82 -11.97 9.00
C ALA A 290 -10.12 -12.85 7.77
N ARG A 291 -9.35 -12.72 6.68
CA ARG A 291 -9.57 -13.44 5.43
C ARG A 291 -8.82 -14.76 5.31
N PHE A 292 -7.58 -14.83 5.79
CA PHE A 292 -6.70 -16.00 5.64
C PHE A 292 -6.44 -16.73 6.95
N GLY A 293 -6.83 -16.14 8.08
CA GLY A 293 -6.45 -16.60 9.40
C GLY A 293 -5.10 -16.05 9.83
N VAL A 294 -4.88 -16.07 11.16
CA VAL A 294 -3.66 -15.55 11.81
C VAL A 294 -2.41 -16.26 11.28
N SER A 295 -2.41 -17.60 11.26
CA SER A 295 -1.25 -18.40 10.90
C SER A 295 -0.75 -18.12 9.48
N ARG A 296 -1.63 -18.16 8.48
CA ARG A 296 -1.27 -17.89 7.08
C ARG A 296 -0.81 -16.45 6.85
N THR A 297 -1.36 -15.51 7.62
CA THR A 297 -0.96 -14.09 7.54
C THR A 297 0.41 -13.89 8.15
N LEU A 298 0.69 -14.48 9.32
CA LEU A 298 2.02 -14.43 9.92
C LEU A 298 3.07 -15.10 9.03
N ILE A 299 2.81 -16.31 8.55
CA ILE A 299 3.76 -17.04 7.69
C ILE A 299 4.11 -16.24 6.43
N GLY A 300 3.10 -15.73 5.71
CA GLY A 300 3.37 -14.98 4.48
C GLY A 300 4.06 -13.65 4.73
N THR A 301 3.65 -12.92 5.78
CA THR A 301 4.27 -11.65 6.18
C THR A 301 5.72 -11.85 6.59
N THR A 302 6.01 -12.86 7.43
CA THR A 302 7.37 -13.22 7.83
C THR A 302 8.21 -13.68 6.64
N ALA A 303 7.66 -14.49 5.74
CA ALA A 303 8.39 -14.94 4.55
C ALA A 303 8.79 -13.77 3.64
N VAL A 304 7.86 -12.84 3.38
CA VAL A 304 8.15 -11.62 2.60
C VAL A 304 9.24 -10.79 3.27
N GLY A 305 9.13 -10.57 4.59
CA GLY A 305 10.14 -9.86 5.37
C GLY A 305 11.51 -10.53 5.29
N LEU A 306 11.59 -11.84 5.54
CA LEU A 306 12.86 -12.58 5.49
C LEU A 306 13.52 -12.54 4.11
N ILE A 307 12.73 -12.69 3.03
CA ILE A 307 13.25 -12.61 1.65
C ILE A 307 13.82 -11.22 1.38
N ALA A 308 13.04 -10.17 1.70
CA ALA A 308 13.48 -8.81 1.45
C ALA A 308 14.70 -8.43 2.31
N TRP A 309 14.72 -8.79 3.59
CA TRP A 309 15.89 -8.61 4.46
C TRP A 309 17.13 -9.33 3.92
N SER A 310 16.99 -10.59 3.48
CA SER A 310 18.10 -11.37 2.98
C SER A 310 18.71 -10.72 1.73
N ILE A 311 17.87 -10.36 0.75
CA ILE A 311 18.34 -9.77 -0.51
C ILE A 311 18.98 -8.41 -0.29
N THR A 312 18.36 -7.52 0.51
CA THR A 312 18.94 -6.21 0.78
C THR A 312 20.22 -6.31 1.62
N SER A 313 20.29 -7.23 2.59
CA SER A 313 21.50 -7.45 3.39
C SER A 313 22.67 -7.96 2.56
N LEU A 314 22.43 -8.83 1.57
CA LEU A 314 23.48 -9.29 0.66
C LEU A 314 24.06 -8.15 -0.19
N VAL A 315 23.21 -7.19 -0.60
CA VAL A 315 23.65 -5.99 -1.33
C VAL A 315 24.42 -5.04 -0.39
N SER A 316 23.89 -4.76 0.80
CA SER A 316 24.54 -3.89 1.78
C SER A 316 25.90 -4.44 2.24
N ALA A 317 26.03 -5.76 2.36
CA ALA A 317 27.30 -6.43 2.65
C ALA A 317 28.26 -6.51 1.45
N SER A 318 27.88 -5.93 0.29
CA SER A 318 28.64 -5.97 -0.96
C SER A 318 28.95 -7.39 -1.47
N ILE A 319 28.16 -8.39 -1.08
CA ILE A 319 28.32 -9.79 -1.53
C ILE A 319 27.79 -9.94 -2.96
N ILE A 320 26.69 -9.23 -3.27
CA ILE A 320 26.13 -9.14 -4.62
C ILE A 320 25.87 -7.68 -4.99
N SER A 321 25.85 -7.35 -6.28
CA SER A 321 25.46 -6.02 -6.74
C SER A 321 23.93 -5.85 -6.75
N THR A 322 23.47 -4.60 -6.73
CA THR A 322 22.03 -4.24 -6.83
C THR A 322 21.39 -4.84 -8.09
N TRP A 323 22.09 -4.86 -9.21
CA TRP A 323 21.62 -5.48 -10.46
C TRP A 323 21.42 -6.98 -10.35
N VAL A 324 22.35 -7.67 -9.69
CA VAL A 324 22.22 -9.11 -9.42
C VAL A 324 21.02 -9.37 -8.51
N ALA A 325 20.78 -8.53 -7.52
CA ALA A 325 19.61 -8.62 -6.64
C ALA A 325 18.28 -8.46 -7.40
N TYR A 326 18.17 -7.50 -8.33
CA TYR A 326 17.00 -7.36 -9.21
C TYR A 326 16.76 -8.61 -10.06
N ILE A 327 17.83 -9.16 -10.66
CA ILE A 327 17.75 -10.37 -11.50
C ILE A 327 17.28 -11.56 -10.68
N ILE A 328 17.90 -11.82 -9.52
CA ILE A 328 17.50 -12.92 -8.62
C ILE A 328 16.03 -12.79 -8.24
N THR A 329 15.61 -11.59 -7.83
CA THR A 329 14.22 -11.32 -7.44
C THR A 329 13.25 -11.57 -8.59
N PHE A 330 13.59 -11.12 -9.80
CA PHE A 330 12.77 -11.33 -10.98
C PHE A 330 12.67 -12.82 -11.34
N LEU A 331 13.78 -13.57 -11.27
CA LEU A 331 13.77 -15.01 -11.52
C LEU A 331 12.92 -15.77 -10.49
N LEU A 332 13.00 -15.40 -9.21
CA LEU A 332 12.14 -15.96 -8.16
C LEU A 332 10.66 -15.64 -8.40
N LEU A 333 10.35 -14.41 -8.83
CA LEU A 333 9.00 -14.03 -9.22
C LEU A 333 8.48 -14.89 -10.39
N VAL A 334 9.25 -15.01 -11.46
CA VAL A 334 8.88 -15.81 -12.65
C VAL A 334 8.68 -17.28 -12.27
N ALA A 335 9.56 -17.85 -11.45
CA ALA A 335 9.42 -19.22 -10.97
C ALA A 335 8.13 -19.40 -10.14
N GLY A 336 7.87 -18.49 -9.20
CA GLY A 336 6.66 -18.49 -8.38
C GLY A 336 5.38 -18.33 -9.19
N LEU A 337 5.36 -17.41 -10.16
CA LEU A 337 4.23 -17.22 -11.07
C LEU A 337 4.02 -18.43 -11.98
N THR A 338 5.08 -19.06 -12.47
CA THR A 338 4.99 -20.29 -13.28
C THR A 338 4.36 -21.42 -12.50
N TYR A 339 4.72 -21.56 -11.21
CA TYR A 339 4.07 -22.50 -10.30
C TYR A 339 2.58 -22.15 -10.10
N ALA A 340 2.28 -20.90 -9.75
CA ALA A 340 0.91 -20.42 -9.50
C ALA A 340 -0.01 -20.56 -10.73
N PHE A 341 0.54 -20.38 -11.93
CA PHE A 341 -0.22 -20.43 -13.18
C PHE A 341 -0.74 -21.84 -13.50
N ARG A 342 -0.17 -22.89 -12.89
CA ARG A 342 -0.68 -24.27 -13.03
C ARG A 342 -2.12 -24.39 -12.54
N GLU A 343 -2.48 -23.71 -11.45
CA GLU A 343 -3.85 -23.70 -10.93
C GLU A 343 -4.81 -22.95 -11.86
N VAL A 344 -4.34 -21.87 -12.48
CA VAL A 344 -5.14 -21.14 -13.49
C VAL A 344 -5.44 -22.05 -14.69
N LYS A 345 -4.42 -22.76 -15.20
CA LYS A 345 -4.60 -23.73 -16.29
C LYS A 345 -5.58 -24.85 -15.93
N ARG A 346 -5.50 -25.37 -14.69
CA ARG A 346 -6.46 -26.37 -14.19
C ARG A 346 -7.89 -25.84 -14.19
N GLY A 347 -8.10 -24.61 -13.72
CA GLY A 347 -9.40 -23.94 -13.77
C GLY A 347 -9.93 -23.76 -15.19
N TRP A 348 -9.07 -23.38 -16.14
CA TRP A 348 -9.45 -23.27 -17.56
C TRP A 348 -9.84 -24.62 -18.17
N ALA A 349 -9.05 -25.68 -17.91
CA ALA A 349 -9.36 -27.01 -18.38
C ALA A 349 -10.70 -27.54 -17.83
N ALA A 350 -10.97 -27.30 -16.54
CA ALA A 350 -12.23 -27.66 -15.91
C ALA A 350 -13.43 -26.90 -16.52
N ALA A 351 -13.27 -25.60 -16.78
CA ALA A 351 -14.30 -24.80 -17.43
C ALA A 351 -14.60 -25.28 -18.86
N ALA A 352 -13.56 -25.59 -19.65
CA ALA A 352 -13.70 -26.11 -21.00
C ALA A 352 -14.39 -27.49 -21.03
N ALA A 353 -14.04 -28.38 -20.10
CA ALA A 353 -14.69 -29.68 -19.95
C ALA A 353 -16.16 -29.53 -19.51
N GLY A 354 -16.47 -28.54 -18.67
CA GLY A 354 -17.84 -28.22 -18.24
C GLY A 354 -18.70 -27.67 -19.38
N SER A 355 -18.17 -26.75 -20.20
CA SER A 355 -18.92 -26.20 -21.34
C SER A 355 -19.21 -27.24 -22.42
N ALA A 356 -18.32 -28.22 -22.61
CA ALA A 356 -18.55 -29.34 -23.53
C ALA A 356 -19.71 -30.25 -23.11
N ARG A 357 -20.06 -30.31 -21.81
CA ARG A 357 -21.19 -31.10 -21.29
C ARG A 357 -22.57 -30.47 -21.53
N TRP A 358 -22.62 -29.15 -21.75
CA TRP A 358 -23.88 -28.42 -21.95
C TRP A 358 -24.04 -27.91 -23.39
N GLY A 359 -23.07 -28.20 -24.26
CA GLY A 359 -23.07 -27.84 -25.69
C GLY A 359 -23.49 -28.98 -26.63
N ALA A 360 -23.99 -30.09 -26.08
CA ALA A 360 -24.70 -31.17 -26.78
C ALA A 360 -26.12 -31.23 -26.21
#